data_AF-A0A0N4YWW5-F1
#
_entry.id   AF-A0A0N4YWW5-F1
#
_cell.length_a   1.000
_cell.length_b   1.000
_cell.length_c   1.000
_cell.angle_alpha   90.00
_cell.angle_beta   90.00
_cell.angle_gamma   90.00
#
_symmetry.space_group_name_H-M   'P 1'
#
loop_
_entity.id
_entity.type
_entity.pdbx_description
1 polymer ?
#
loop_
_entity_poly.entity_id
_entity_poly.type
_entity_poly.pdbx_seq_one_letter_code
_entity_poly.pdbx_strand_id
1 'polypeptide(L)'
;MTPVQWAAVKLGIDRSFELGTFLKELYVKTGFLRAKLLPSQVYFRSKANNRCLMTAALVANGMFDASSANGKVSVPVYSQESNDTLLGGTITCDLERNRMFATCGEYPMLHYDHFTEYEGFVYDCMGLRKKGAIYRDGKSFSYTDTIINMVGDIASNFGQIGIDRD
;
A
#
# COMPACT_ATOMS: atom_id res chain seq x y z
N MET A 1 -9.58 9.81 -13.40
CA MET A 1 -8.34 9.02 -13.55
C MET A 1 -8.10 8.79 -15.03
N THR A 2 -6.90 9.07 -15.54
CA THR A 2 -6.56 8.96 -16.98
C THR A 2 -6.18 7.51 -17.36
N PRO A 3 -6.18 7.15 -18.66
CA PRO A 3 -5.74 5.81 -19.10
C PRO A 3 -4.32 5.45 -18.64
N VAL A 4 -3.41 6.43 -18.60
CA VAL A 4 -2.03 6.25 -18.12
C VAL A 4 -2.00 5.92 -16.63
N GLN A 5 -2.83 6.59 -15.83
CA GLN A 5 -2.95 6.32 -14.39
C GLN A 5 -3.52 4.91 -14.14
N TRP A 6 -4.52 4.49 -14.91
CA TRP A 6 -5.05 3.12 -14.83
C TRP A 6 -4.02 2.06 -15.17
N ALA A 7 -3.23 2.28 -16.23
CA ALA A 7 -2.15 1.37 -16.60
C ALA A 7 -1.09 1.25 -15.48
N ALA A 8 -0.76 2.35 -14.81
CA ALA A 8 0.15 2.35 -13.66
C ALA A 8 -0.40 1.58 -12.46
N VAL A 9 -1.69 1.73 -12.13
CA VAL A 9 -2.35 0.96 -11.06
C VAL A 9 -2.35 -0.53 -11.39
N LYS A 10 -2.73 -0.91 -12.62
CA LYS A 10 -2.71 -2.31 -13.06
C LYS A 10 -1.30 -2.90 -12.98
N LEU A 11 -0.29 -2.16 -13.43
CA LEU A 11 1.10 -2.57 -13.30
C LEU A 11 1.49 -2.80 -11.85
N GLY A 12 1.09 -1.91 -10.93
CA GLY A 12 1.34 -2.08 -9.49
C GLY A 12 0.70 -3.34 -8.91
N ILE A 13 -0.54 -3.66 -9.32
CA ILE A 13 -1.24 -4.88 -8.93
C ILE A 13 -0.49 -6.12 -9.44
N ASP A 14 -0.18 -6.15 -10.73
CA ASP A 14 0.49 -7.29 -11.39
C ASP A 14 1.87 -7.54 -10.74
N ARG A 15 2.67 -6.48 -10.53
CA ARG A 15 3.99 -6.59 -9.88
C ARG A 15 3.91 -7.02 -8.41
N SER A 16 2.89 -6.59 -7.68
CA SER A 16 2.70 -7.03 -6.29
C SER A 16 2.41 -8.52 -6.22
N PHE A 17 1.59 -9.03 -7.13
CA PHE A 17 1.32 -10.47 -7.21
C PHE A 17 2.57 -11.26 -7.63
N GLU A 18 3.32 -10.78 -8.64
CA GLU A 18 4.60 -11.38 -9.06
C GLU A 18 5.65 -11.42 -7.95
N LEU A 19 5.69 -10.40 -7.09
CA LEU A 19 6.54 -10.43 -5.90
C LEU A 19 6.13 -11.59 -4.96
N GLY A 20 4.83 -11.79 -4.77
CA GLY A 20 4.31 -12.93 -4.02
C GLY A 20 4.75 -14.27 -4.59
N THR A 21 4.62 -14.45 -5.91
CA THR A 21 5.03 -15.71 -6.57
C THR A 21 6.55 -15.91 -6.49
N PHE A 22 7.35 -14.85 -6.61
CA PHE A 22 8.78 -14.93 -6.38
C PHE A 22 9.13 -15.38 -4.96
N LEU A 23 8.47 -14.82 -3.94
CA LEU A 23 8.65 -15.25 -2.54
C LEU A 23 8.20 -16.69 -2.30
N LYS A 24 7.19 -17.17 -3.03
CA LYS A 24 6.77 -18.58 -3.01
C LYS A 24 7.90 -19.51 -3.45
N GLU A 25 8.59 -19.19 -4.54
CA GLU A 25 9.72 -19.99 -5.01
C GLU A 25 10.83 -20.07 -3.96
N LEU A 26 11.12 -18.95 -3.30
CA LEU A 26 12.20 -18.86 -2.31
C LEU A 26 11.89 -19.58 -0.99
N TYR A 27 10.67 -19.40 -0.47
CA TYR A 27 10.37 -19.76 0.92
C TYR A 27 9.32 -20.86 1.05
N VAL A 28 8.39 -20.99 0.11
CA VAL A 28 7.32 -21.97 0.20
C VAL A 28 7.72 -23.28 -0.47
N LYS A 29 8.25 -23.21 -1.71
CA LYS A 29 8.65 -24.42 -2.45
C LYS A 29 9.87 -25.12 -1.85
N THR A 30 10.72 -24.37 -1.14
CA THR A 30 11.86 -24.92 -0.40
C THR A 30 11.44 -25.63 0.90
N GLY A 31 10.17 -25.49 1.32
CA GLY A 31 9.65 -26.09 2.55
C GLY A 31 9.92 -25.28 3.83
N PHE A 32 10.55 -24.11 3.73
CA PHE A 32 10.73 -23.21 4.88
C PHE A 32 9.38 -22.72 5.45
N LEU A 33 8.45 -22.38 4.56
CA LEU A 33 7.04 -22.10 4.86
C LEU A 33 6.15 -23.18 4.23
N ARG A 34 4.98 -23.41 4.84
CA ARG A 34 3.99 -24.34 4.28
C ARG A 34 3.36 -23.75 3.03
N ALA A 35 2.98 -24.63 2.10
CA ALA A 35 2.22 -24.28 0.90
C ALA A 35 0.91 -23.56 1.22
N LYS A 36 0.14 -24.10 2.17
CA LYS A 36 -1.04 -23.44 2.73
C LYS A 36 -0.61 -22.54 3.88
N LEU A 37 -1.14 -21.32 3.90
CA LEU A 37 -0.86 -20.35 4.95
C LEU A 37 -1.18 -20.95 6.34
N LEU A 38 -0.19 -20.89 7.23
CA LEU A 38 -0.38 -21.13 8.65
C LEU A 38 -0.11 -19.80 9.39
N PRO A 39 -1.12 -19.19 10.04
CA PRO A 39 -0.97 -17.89 10.69
C PRO A 39 0.13 -17.81 11.76
N SER A 40 0.54 -18.95 12.34
CA SER A 40 1.65 -18.98 13.30
C SER A 40 3.04 -18.90 12.67
N GLN A 41 3.18 -19.07 11.34
CA GLN A 41 4.47 -18.97 10.65
C GLN A 41 4.76 -17.59 10.12
N VAL A 42 3.73 -16.78 9.86
CA VAL A 42 3.88 -15.49 9.16
C VAL A 42 2.94 -14.45 9.74
N TYR A 43 3.48 -13.26 9.97
CA TYR A 43 2.74 -12.07 10.39
C TYR A 43 2.85 -10.99 9.32
N PHE A 44 1.72 -10.64 8.69
CA PHE A 44 1.65 -9.57 7.71
C PHE A 44 1.24 -8.27 8.41
N ARG A 45 2.13 -7.28 8.37
CA ARG A 45 1.84 -5.92 8.84
C ARG A 45 2.02 -4.93 7.70
N SER A 46 1.12 -3.97 7.61
CA SER A 46 1.19 -2.90 6.63
C SER A 46 0.78 -1.58 7.26
N LYS A 47 1.11 -0.48 6.59
CA LYS A 47 0.56 0.83 6.95
C LYS A 47 -0.94 0.84 6.64
N ALA A 48 -1.72 1.53 7.48
CA ALA A 48 -3.16 1.69 7.32
C ALA A 48 -3.53 2.66 6.17
N ASN A 49 -3.11 2.36 4.95
CA ASN A 49 -3.59 3.02 3.73
C ASN A 49 -3.86 1.98 2.64
N ASN A 50 -4.77 2.28 1.72
CA ASN A 50 -5.32 1.26 0.83
C ASN A 50 -4.27 0.63 -0.06
N ARG A 51 -3.36 1.42 -0.63
CA ARG A 51 -2.33 0.86 -1.51
C ARG A 51 -1.40 -0.11 -0.76
N CYS A 52 -1.00 0.17 0.47
CA CYS A 52 -0.12 -0.72 1.23
C CYS A 52 -0.89 -1.97 1.71
N LEU A 53 -2.16 -1.84 2.10
CA LEU A 53 -3.01 -2.96 2.45
C LEU A 53 -3.27 -3.88 1.25
N MET A 54 -3.63 -3.31 0.10
CA MET A 54 -3.87 -4.04 -1.14
C MET A 54 -2.61 -4.72 -1.65
N THR A 55 -1.46 -4.04 -1.65
CA THR A 55 -0.18 -4.64 -2.04
C THR A 55 0.17 -5.81 -1.12
N ALA A 56 0.06 -5.66 0.20
CA ALA A 56 0.33 -6.75 1.14
C ALA A 56 -0.59 -7.96 0.90
N ALA A 57 -1.89 -7.71 0.66
CA ALA A 57 -2.85 -8.76 0.34
C ALA A 57 -2.52 -9.47 -0.98
N LEU A 58 -2.13 -8.74 -2.03
CA LEU A 58 -1.74 -9.30 -3.33
C LEU A 58 -0.46 -10.15 -3.25
N VAL A 59 0.56 -9.66 -2.53
CA VAL A 59 1.79 -10.41 -2.28
C VAL A 59 1.46 -11.71 -1.54
N ALA A 60 0.67 -11.63 -0.48
CA ALA A 60 0.29 -12.81 0.29
C ALA A 60 -0.54 -13.82 -0.54
N ASN A 61 -1.42 -13.31 -1.41
CA ASN A 61 -2.20 -14.13 -2.33
C ASN A 61 -1.34 -14.83 -3.39
N GLY A 62 -0.30 -14.18 -3.93
CA GLY A 62 0.65 -14.80 -4.85
C GLY A 62 1.58 -15.81 -4.16
N MET A 63 1.81 -15.63 -2.86
CA MET A 63 2.76 -16.44 -2.10
C MET A 63 2.23 -17.81 -1.68
N PHE A 64 0.97 -17.91 -1.25
CA PHE A 64 0.41 -19.14 -0.67
C PHE A 64 -0.62 -19.81 -1.58
N ASP A 65 -0.77 -21.13 -1.42
CA ASP A 65 -1.82 -21.90 -2.05
C ASP A 65 -3.14 -21.76 -1.29
N ALA A 66 -4.23 -21.74 -2.06
CA ALA A 66 -5.57 -21.75 -1.51
C ALA A 66 -5.83 -23.01 -0.68
N SER A 67 -6.54 -22.83 0.45
CA SER A 67 -6.92 -23.96 1.29
C SER A 67 -7.91 -24.90 0.59
N SER A 68 -8.69 -24.40 -0.38
CA SER A 68 -9.63 -25.15 -1.23
C SER A 68 -9.31 -24.99 -2.73
N ALA A 69 -9.72 -25.96 -3.55
CA ALA A 69 -9.39 -26.03 -4.98
C ALA A 69 -9.85 -24.82 -5.82
N ASN A 70 -10.83 -24.04 -5.32
CA ASN A 70 -11.35 -22.82 -5.96
C ASN A 70 -11.17 -21.58 -5.06
N GLY A 71 -10.44 -21.70 -3.96
CA GLY A 71 -10.29 -20.63 -2.98
C GLY A 71 -9.29 -19.58 -3.43
N LYS A 72 -9.45 -18.34 -2.96
CA LYS A 72 -8.34 -17.39 -2.86
C LYS A 72 -7.77 -17.49 -1.47
N VAL A 73 -6.47 -17.31 -1.30
CA VAL A 73 -5.88 -17.15 0.03
C VAL A 73 -6.29 -15.78 0.55
N SER A 74 -7.02 -15.76 1.67
CA SER A 74 -7.23 -14.57 2.49
C SER A 74 -6.20 -14.59 3.61
N VAL A 75 -5.46 -13.49 3.74
CA VAL A 75 -4.40 -13.34 4.74
C VAL A 75 -4.75 -12.15 5.62
N PRO A 76 -4.73 -12.29 6.95
CA PRO A 76 -4.92 -11.16 7.84
C PRO A 76 -3.71 -10.22 7.69
N VAL A 77 -3.96 -9.01 7.19
CA VAL A 77 -2.98 -7.92 7.14
C VAL A 77 -3.31 -6.98 8.30
N TYR A 78 -2.44 -6.96 9.30
CA TYR A 78 -2.60 -6.09 10.46
C TYR A 78 -2.10 -4.69 10.12
N SER A 79 -2.82 -3.68 10.59
CA SER A 79 -2.42 -2.28 10.45
C SER A 79 -2.83 -1.49 11.68
N GLN A 80 -2.30 -0.27 11.77
CA GLN A 80 -2.61 0.66 12.83
C GLN A 80 -2.88 2.03 12.22
N GLU A 81 -4.09 2.57 12.41
CA GLU A 81 -4.55 3.81 11.78
C GLU A 81 -3.85 5.05 12.34
N SER A 82 -3.54 5.05 13.64
CA SER A 82 -2.91 6.18 14.33
C SER A 82 -1.81 5.72 15.29
N ASN A 83 -0.80 6.57 15.51
CA ASN A 83 0.34 6.29 16.39
C ASN A 83 1.11 5.00 16.03
N ASP A 84 1.17 4.64 14.74
CA ASP A 84 1.98 3.51 14.29
C ASP A 84 3.48 3.83 14.46
N THR A 85 4.07 3.34 15.54
CA THR A 85 5.49 3.56 15.86
C THR A 85 6.46 2.83 14.94
N LEU A 86 5.99 1.88 14.13
CA LEU A 86 6.83 1.04 13.28
C LEU A 86 6.77 1.45 11.82
N LEU A 87 5.57 1.67 11.28
CA LEU A 87 5.32 1.98 9.86
C LEU A 87 4.78 3.40 9.66
N GLY A 88 4.60 4.17 10.74
CA GLY A 88 4.27 5.58 10.69
C GLY A 88 5.43 6.43 10.18
N GLY A 89 5.09 7.57 9.59
CA GLY A 89 6.09 8.55 9.19
C GLY A 89 6.69 9.24 10.41
N THR A 90 8.00 9.41 10.42
CA THR A 90 8.78 10.13 11.44
C THR A 90 8.77 11.64 11.23
N ILE A 91 7.65 12.20 10.76
CA ILE A 91 7.58 13.61 10.33
C ILE A 91 7.82 14.61 11.47
N THR A 92 7.58 14.17 12.70
CA THR A 92 7.85 14.91 13.93
C THR A 92 9.26 14.67 14.48
N CYS A 93 10.07 13.83 13.85
CA CYS A 93 11.45 13.57 14.25
C CYS A 93 12.39 14.60 13.63
N ASP A 94 13.08 15.37 14.46
CA ASP A 94 13.97 16.45 14.02
C ASP A 94 15.08 15.98 13.08
N LEU A 95 15.63 14.78 13.31
CA LEU A 95 16.65 14.20 12.44
C LEU A 95 16.13 14.01 11.01
N GLU A 96 14.91 13.51 10.88
CA GLU A 96 14.27 13.23 9.59
C GLU A 96 13.84 14.52 8.90
N ARG A 97 13.36 15.51 9.67
CA ARG A 97 13.08 16.85 9.16
C ARG A 97 14.33 17.54 8.60
N ASN A 98 15.45 17.44 9.31
CA ASN A 98 16.72 18.00 8.86
C ASN A 98 17.25 17.29 7.60
N ARG A 99 17.11 15.97 7.52
CA ARG A 99 17.44 15.20 6.30
C ARG A 99 16.57 15.61 5.12
N MET A 100 15.29 15.82 5.36
CA MET A 100 14.35 16.30 4.36
C MET A 100 14.74 17.69 3.87
N PHE A 101 15.05 18.64 4.77
CA PHE A 101 15.53 19.97 4.39
C PHE A 101 16.83 19.92 3.58
N ALA A 102 17.80 19.10 4.00
CA ALA A 102 19.05 18.93 3.26
C ALA A 102 18.84 18.38 1.84
N THR A 103 17.78 17.62 1.61
CA THR A 103 17.45 16.99 0.33
C THR A 103 16.55 17.88 -0.54
N CYS A 104 15.54 18.49 0.07
CA CYS A 104 14.45 19.20 -0.60
C CYS A 104 14.63 20.72 -0.61
N GLY A 105 15.48 21.28 0.26
CA GLY A 105 15.63 22.71 0.48
C GLY A 105 14.50 23.34 1.31
N GLU A 106 13.53 22.55 1.76
CA GLU A 106 12.38 22.97 2.54
C GLU A 106 12.01 21.91 3.59
N TYR A 107 11.46 22.37 4.72
CA TYR A 107 10.97 21.47 5.77
C TYR A 107 9.57 20.98 5.43
N PRO A 108 9.25 19.70 5.69
CA PRO A 108 7.87 19.26 5.66
C PRO A 108 7.07 19.93 6.79
N MET A 109 5.76 20.07 6.59
CA MET A 109 4.87 20.56 7.64
C MET A 109 4.88 19.60 8.84
N LEU A 110 4.71 20.12 10.05
CA LEU A 110 4.66 19.29 11.26
C LEU A 110 3.38 18.45 11.33
N HIS A 111 2.33 18.91 10.66
CA HIS A 111 1.03 18.26 10.62
C HIS A 111 0.46 18.34 9.20
N TYR A 112 -0.22 17.27 8.81
CA TYR A 112 -0.98 17.17 7.56
C TYR A 112 -2.33 16.55 7.90
N ASP A 113 -3.41 17.10 7.34
CA ASP A 113 -4.76 16.55 7.53
C ASP A 113 -4.87 15.15 6.89
N HIS A 114 -4.15 14.96 5.78
CA HIS A 114 -4.04 13.67 5.10
C HIS A 114 -2.58 13.32 4.85
N PHE A 115 -2.17 12.10 5.22
CA PHE A 115 -0.79 11.64 5.00
C PHE A 115 -0.38 11.68 3.50
N THR A 116 -1.35 11.58 2.60
CA THR A 116 -1.14 11.67 1.14
C THR A 116 -0.57 13.02 0.70
N GLU A 117 -0.81 14.09 1.46
CA GLU A 117 -0.23 15.42 1.22
C GLU A 117 1.27 15.45 1.51
N TYR A 118 1.71 14.83 2.61
CA TYR A 118 3.13 14.64 2.89
C TYR A 118 3.82 13.83 1.79
N GLU A 119 3.15 12.80 1.27
CA GLU A 119 3.68 12.00 0.17
C GLU A 119 3.74 12.79 -1.14
N GLY A 120 2.76 13.68 -1.38
CA GLY A 120 2.80 14.65 -2.46
C GLY A 120 4.00 15.60 -2.36
N PHE A 121 4.30 16.11 -1.16
CA PHE A 121 5.50 16.91 -0.90
C PHE A 121 6.78 16.11 -1.25
N VAL A 122 6.90 14.86 -0.79
CA VAL A 122 8.05 14.01 -1.10
C VAL A 122 8.16 13.75 -2.62
N TYR A 123 7.03 13.53 -3.29
CA TYR A 123 6.99 13.31 -4.74
C TYR A 123 7.60 14.49 -5.53
N ASP A 124 7.22 15.71 -5.15
CA ASP A 124 7.75 16.93 -5.76
C ASP A 124 9.22 17.15 -5.41
N CYS A 125 9.59 17.00 -4.14
CA CYS A 125 10.97 17.13 -3.67
C CYS A 125 11.92 16.18 -4.43
N MET A 126 11.54 14.91 -4.58
CA MET A 126 12.35 13.89 -5.25
C MET A 126 12.41 14.07 -6.77
N GLY A 127 11.70 15.08 -7.31
CA GLY A 127 11.67 15.38 -8.73
C GLY A 127 11.03 14.27 -9.56
N LEU A 128 10.17 13.44 -8.97
CA LEU A 128 9.63 12.25 -9.62
C LEU A 128 8.73 12.58 -10.81
N ARG A 129 8.12 13.77 -10.82
CA ARG A 129 7.43 14.33 -12.00
C ARG A 129 8.27 14.35 -13.28
N LYS A 130 9.60 14.50 -13.15
CA LYS A 130 10.53 14.56 -14.29
C LYS A 130 10.93 13.18 -14.81
N LYS A 131 10.72 12.10 -14.03
CA LYS A 131 11.18 10.74 -14.33
C LYS A 131 10.09 9.84 -14.92
N GLY A 132 8.83 10.23 -14.83
CA GLY A 132 7.71 9.54 -15.44
C GLY A 132 6.45 10.35 -15.22
N ALA A 133 5.85 10.87 -16.30
CA ALA A 133 4.75 11.83 -16.27
C ALA A 133 3.39 11.21 -15.86
N ILE A 134 3.36 10.42 -14.78
CA ILE A 134 2.13 9.80 -14.26
C ILE A 134 1.29 10.83 -13.49
N TYR A 135 1.96 11.72 -12.74
CA TYR A 135 1.34 12.82 -12.01
C TYR A 135 2.04 14.13 -12.36
N ARG A 136 1.25 15.20 -12.47
CA ARG A 136 1.76 16.53 -12.85
C ARG A 136 2.57 17.18 -11.73
N ASP A 137 2.10 17.00 -10.50
CA ASP A 137 2.61 17.59 -9.27
C ASP A 137 2.21 16.71 -8.07
N GLY A 138 2.78 17.01 -6.91
CA GLY A 138 2.48 16.34 -5.64
C GLY A 138 1.01 16.44 -5.24
N LYS A 139 0.31 17.50 -5.63
CA LYS A 139 -1.12 17.67 -5.38
C LYS A 139 -1.96 16.66 -6.17
N SER A 140 -1.62 16.45 -7.44
CA SER A 140 -2.26 15.45 -8.31
C SER A 140 -1.98 14.02 -7.84
N PHE A 141 -0.77 13.77 -7.31
CA PHE A 141 -0.42 12.52 -6.64
C PHE A 141 -1.30 12.29 -5.41
N SER A 142 -1.32 13.26 -4.49
CA SER A 142 -2.10 13.19 -3.25
C SER A 142 -3.59 12.95 -3.53
N TYR A 143 -4.17 13.71 -4.47
CA TYR A 143 -5.57 13.56 -4.86
C TYR A 143 -5.89 12.16 -5.42
N THR A 144 -4.99 11.60 -6.24
CA THR A 144 -5.21 10.26 -6.80
C THR A 144 -5.14 9.18 -5.73
N ASP A 145 -4.20 9.31 -4.80
CA ASP A 145 -4.11 8.39 -3.66
C ASP A 145 -5.34 8.50 -2.75
N THR A 146 -5.83 9.72 -2.51
CA THR A 146 -7.08 9.96 -1.79
C THR A 146 -8.29 9.34 -2.52
N ILE A 147 -8.37 9.37 -3.85
CA ILE A 147 -9.43 8.66 -4.59
C ILE A 147 -9.32 7.14 -4.41
N ILE A 148 -8.12 6.56 -4.44
CA ILE A 148 -7.93 5.13 -4.17
C ILE A 148 -8.37 4.80 -2.74
N ASN A 149 -8.15 5.72 -1.80
CA ASN A 149 -8.65 5.61 -0.44
C ASN A 149 -10.20 5.64 -0.39
N MET A 150 -10.84 6.60 -1.06
CA MET A 150 -12.30 6.76 -1.11
C MET A 150 -13.03 5.64 -1.87
N VAL A 151 -12.45 5.08 -2.93
CA VAL A 151 -13.07 3.94 -3.65
C VAL A 151 -13.09 2.69 -2.78
N GLY A 152 -12.10 2.52 -1.88
CA GLY A 152 -12.15 1.48 -0.85
C GLY A 152 -13.28 1.71 0.17
N ASP A 153 -13.54 2.96 0.55
CA ASP A 153 -14.64 3.32 1.47
C ASP A 153 -16.03 3.16 0.81
N ILE A 154 -16.14 3.46 -0.49
CA ILE A 154 -17.39 3.24 -1.24
C ILE A 154 -17.62 1.73 -1.45
N ALA A 155 -16.57 0.95 -1.73
CA ALA A 155 -16.68 -0.50 -1.87
C ALA A 155 -17.07 -1.20 -0.56
N SER A 156 -16.61 -0.70 0.60
CA SER A 156 -17.02 -1.19 1.91
C SER A 156 -18.45 -0.78 2.27
N ASN A 157 -18.90 0.41 1.88
CA ASN A 157 -20.29 0.84 2.05
C ASN A 157 -21.29 0.09 1.14
N PHE A 158 -20.90 -0.30 -0.08
CA PHE A 158 -21.73 -1.19 -0.92
C PHE A 158 -21.78 -2.64 -0.39
N GLY A 159 -20.74 -3.08 0.33
CA GLY A 159 -20.73 -4.38 1.02
C GLY A 159 -21.71 -4.48 2.21
N GLN A 160 -22.11 -3.34 2.79
CA GLN A 160 -23.13 -3.29 3.84
C GLN A 160 -24.58 -3.24 3.33
N ILE A 161 -24.80 -2.95 2.04
CA ILE A 161 -26.15 -2.90 1.44
C ILE A 161 -26.60 -4.28 0.93
N GLY A 162 -25.72 -5.29 0.94
CA GLY A 162 -25.98 -6.64 0.42
C GLY A 162 -26.16 -7.75 1.45
N ILE A 163 -26.15 -7.45 2.75
CA ILE A 163 -26.39 -8.44 3.82
C ILE A 163 -27.48 -7.91 4.75
N ASP A 164 -28.69 -7.83 4.24
CA ASP A 164 -29.90 -7.85 5.07
C ASP A 164 -31.00 -8.59 4.30
N ARG A 165 -31.24 -9.85 4.73
CA ARG A 165 -32.50 -10.63 4.71
C ARG A 165 -33.11 -10.92 3.33
N ASP A 166 -33.31 -12.17 2.93
CA ASP A 166 -34.11 -13.20 3.60
C ASP A 166 -33.45 -14.60 3.68
#